data_AF-A0A8T9QD36-F1
#
_entry.id   AF-A0A8T9QD36-F1
#
_cell.length_a   1.000
_cell.length_b   1.000
_cell.length_c   1.000
_cell.angle_alpha   90.00
_cell.angle_beta   90.00
_cell.angle_gamma   90.00
#
_symmetry.space_group_name_H-M   'P 1'
#
loop_
_entity.id
_entity.type
_entity.pdbx_description
1 polymer ?
#
loop_
_entity_poly.entity_id
_entity_poly.type
_entity_poly.pdbx_seq_one_letter_code
_entity_poly.pdbx_strand_id
1 'polypeptide(L)'
;MSTATELAELAAWENRVQVEVGKLSGSIEDKSFALNNSPLAEQYLLIHAAYTRLASHSQEALKRAIFIQWYWTAEPSIYSGIHDLSDSAVDQALLLLEQRLQTNDLDQEWDWMLPWCYSILEFMFERVENQPRFQQILAAYSVNDWQAEPVLQPLEQRGIMGEYWLSMMD
;
A
#
# COMPACT_ATOMS: atom_id res chain seq x y z
N MET A 1 -20.33 -3.77 -12.12
CA MET A 1 -19.76 -4.18 -10.83
C MET A 1 -19.59 -2.94 -9.98
N SER A 2 -19.79 -2.99 -8.66
CA SER A 2 -19.56 -1.81 -7.81
C SER A 2 -18.08 -1.72 -7.43
N THR A 3 -17.59 -0.51 -7.14
CA THR A 3 -16.22 -0.29 -6.64
C THR A 3 -15.93 -1.12 -5.38
N ALA A 4 -16.93 -1.28 -4.50
CA ALA A 4 -16.79 -2.11 -3.30
C ALA A 4 -16.55 -3.60 -3.62
N THR A 5 -17.24 -4.14 -4.63
CA THR A 5 -17.00 -5.51 -5.10
C THR A 5 -15.60 -5.65 -5.71
N GLU A 6 -15.17 -4.70 -6.54
CA GLU A 6 -13.81 -4.71 -7.12
C GLU A 6 -12.72 -4.66 -6.03
N LEU A 7 -12.87 -3.82 -5.00
CA LEU A 7 -11.94 -3.74 -3.87
C LEU A 7 -11.87 -5.04 -3.07
N ALA A 8 -13.01 -5.70 -2.85
CA ALA A 8 -13.06 -6.97 -2.14
C ALA A 8 -12.40 -8.10 -2.95
N GLU A 9 -12.61 -8.12 -4.27
CA GLU A 9 -11.97 -9.09 -5.16
C GLU A 9 -10.45 -8.92 -5.23
N LEU A 10 -9.96 -7.68 -5.25
CA LEU A 10 -8.53 -7.38 -5.21
C LEU A 10 -7.91 -7.77 -3.86
N ALA A 11 -8.54 -7.44 -2.73
CA ALA A 11 -8.07 -7.90 -1.42
C ALA A 11 -8.03 -9.43 -1.32
N ALA A 12 -9.07 -10.11 -1.82
CA ALA A 12 -9.07 -11.57 -1.86
C ALA A 12 -7.97 -12.13 -2.78
N TRP A 13 -7.57 -11.40 -3.82
CA TRP A 13 -6.44 -11.77 -4.67
C TRP A 13 -5.12 -11.64 -3.92
N GLU A 14 -4.88 -10.51 -3.24
CA GLU A 14 -3.71 -10.32 -2.38
C GLU A 14 -3.57 -11.47 -1.36
N ASN A 15 -4.65 -11.82 -0.65
CA ASN A 15 -4.63 -12.88 0.35
C ASN A 15 -4.23 -14.24 -0.26
N ARG A 16 -4.67 -14.54 -1.49
CA ARG A 16 -4.24 -15.76 -2.20
C ARG A 16 -2.75 -15.72 -2.52
N VAL A 17 -2.23 -14.57 -2.94
CA VAL A 17 -0.79 -14.39 -3.20
C VAL A 17 0.00 -14.61 -1.91
N GLN A 18 -0.42 -13.99 -0.80
CA GLN A 18 0.23 -14.12 0.50
C GLN A 18 0.25 -15.57 1.01
N VAL A 19 -0.85 -16.31 0.82
CA VAL A 19 -0.89 -17.74 1.17
C VAL A 19 0.15 -18.55 0.39
N GLU A 20 0.37 -18.27 -0.89
CA GLU A 20 1.39 -18.97 -1.67
C GLU A 20 2.82 -18.52 -1.32
N VAL A 21 3.03 -17.22 -1.06
CA VAL A 21 4.31 -16.68 -0.59
C VAL A 21 4.70 -17.30 0.75
N GLY A 22 3.75 -17.44 1.68
CA GLY A 22 3.95 -18.07 2.98
C GLY A 22 4.34 -19.56 2.91
N LYS A 23 4.12 -20.23 1.77
CA LYS A 23 4.58 -21.61 1.54
C LYS A 23 6.02 -21.71 1.04
N LEU A 24 6.64 -20.59 0.66
CA LEU A 24 8.04 -20.60 0.23
C LEU A 24 8.93 -21.02 1.41
N SER A 25 9.76 -22.03 1.18
CA SER A 25 10.59 -22.67 2.20
C SER A 25 12.04 -22.74 1.75
N GLY A 26 12.96 -22.90 2.71
CA GLY A 26 14.40 -22.96 2.44
C GLY A 26 15.11 -21.66 2.83
N SER A 27 16.32 -21.50 2.31
CA SER A 27 17.10 -20.28 2.53
C SER A 27 16.50 -19.07 1.81
N ILE A 28 17.08 -17.89 2.05
CA ILE A 28 16.70 -16.66 1.34
C ILE A 28 16.88 -16.84 -0.19
N GLU A 29 17.97 -17.50 -0.59
CA GLU A 29 18.28 -17.81 -1.99
C GLU A 29 17.25 -18.78 -2.58
N ASP A 30 16.86 -19.83 -1.85
CA ASP A 30 15.83 -20.78 -2.29
C ASP A 30 14.48 -20.07 -2.51
N LYS A 31 14.07 -19.22 -1.55
CA LYS A 31 12.83 -18.44 -1.65
C LYS A 31 12.86 -17.45 -2.80
N SER A 32 13.97 -16.73 -2.97
CA SER A 32 14.15 -15.79 -4.08
C SER A 32 14.11 -16.50 -5.42
N PHE A 33 14.81 -17.63 -5.56
CA PHE A 33 14.75 -18.44 -6.77
C PHE A 33 13.33 -18.94 -7.05
N ALA A 34 12.63 -19.46 -6.04
CA ALA A 34 11.27 -19.95 -6.19
C ALA A 34 10.29 -18.84 -6.59
N LEU A 35 10.39 -17.65 -5.99
CA LEU A 35 9.56 -16.50 -6.33
C LEU A 35 9.81 -16.03 -7.77
N ASN A 36 11.07 -15.86 -8.16
CA ASN A 36 11.45 -15.37 -9.49
C ASN A 36 11.08 -16.33 -10.63
N ASN A 37 10.93 -17.62 -10.33
CA ASN A 37 10.53 -18.65 -11.30
C ASN A 37 9.06 -19.04 -11.17
N SER A 38 8.25 -18.25 -10.46
CA SER A 38 6.84 -18.50 -10.22
C SER A 38 5.96 -17.41 -10.85
N PRO A 39 4.72 -17.73 -11.28
CA PRO A 39 3.73 -16.72 -11.66
C PRO A 39 3.40 -15.71 -10.56
N LEU A 40 3.80 -15.98 -9.31
CA LEU A 40 3.64 -15.07 -8.16
C LEU A 40 4.35 -13.73 -8.38
N ALA A 41 5.50 -13.71 -9.06
CA ALA A 41 6.29 -12.50 -9.28
C ALA A 41 5.50 -11.39 -10.01
N GLU A 42 4.54 -11.77 -10.87
CA GLU A 42 3.77 -10.81 -11.67
C GLU A 42 2.43 -10.41 -11.02
N GLN A 43 2.02 -11.05 -9.93
CA GLN A 43 0.67 -10.86 -9.39
C GLN A 43 0.47 -9.43 -8.86
N TYR A 44 1.45 -8.90 -8.12
CA TYR A 44 1.34 -7.55 -7.57
C TYR A 44 1.46 -6.46 -8.63
N LEU A 45 2.13 -6.71 -9.75
CA LEU A 45 2.10 -5.81 -10.90
C LEU A 45 0.66 -5.59 -11.38
N LEU A 46 -0.12 -6.65 -11.49
CA LEU A 46 -1.52 -6.59 -11.93
C LEU A 46 -2.46 -6.02 -10.85
N ILE A 47 -2.29 -6.45 -9.60
CA ILE A 47 -3.10 -5.97 -8.45
C ILE A 47 -2.89 -4.47 -8.25
N HIS A 48 -1.64 -4.00 -8.25
CA HIS A 48 -1.30 -2.60 -8.07
C HIS A 48 -1.87 -1.73 -9.20
N ALA A 49 -1.72 -2.16 -10.46
CA ALA A 49 -2.30 -1.47 -11.60
C ALA A 49 -3.84 -1.38 -11.49
N ALA A 50 -4.49 -2.44 -11.01
CA ALA A 50 -5.93 -2.45 -10.81
C ALA A 50 -6.38 -1.48 -9.71
N TYR A 51 -5.68 -1.42 -8.56
CA TYR A 51 -5.95 -0.42 -7.53
C TYR A 51 -5.71 1.00 -8.04
N THR A 52 -4.60 1.24 -8.74
CA THR A 52 -4.26 2.54 -9.32
C THR A 52 -5.33 3.01 -10.31
N ARG A 53 -5.90 2.12 -11.13
CA ARG A 53 -7.03 2.44 -12.01
C ARG A 53 -8.26 2.90 -11.22
N LEU A 54 -8.61 2.19 -10.14
CA LEU A 54 -9.75 2.50 -9.28
C LEU A 54 -9.55 3.76 -8.44
N ALA A 55 -8.30 4.12 -8.14
CA ALA A 55 -7.93 5.27 -7.32
C ALA A 55 -8.46 6.62 -7.84
N SER A 56 -8.70 6.71 -9.16
CA SER A 56 -9.35 7.87 -9.80
C SER A 56 -10.71 8.24 -9.19
N HIS A 57 -11.41 7.28 -8.59
CA HIS A 57 -12.74 7.49 -8.01
C HIS A 57 -12.92 6.79 -6.64
N SER A 58 -11.84 6.27 -6.05
CA SER A 58 -11.88 5.57 -4.77
C SER A 58 -10.66 5.92 -3.91
N GLN A 59 -10.89 6.58 -2.77
CA GLN A 59 -9.83 6.86 -1.80
C GLN A 59 -9.25 5.58 -1.21
N GLU A 60 -10.07 4.58 -0.95
CA GLU A 60 -9.64 3.27 -0.47
C GLU A 60 -8.70 2.57 -1.48
N ALA A 61 -9.00 2.64 -2.77
CA ALA A 61 -8.11 2.09 -3.79
C ALA A 61 -6.78 2.84 -3.85
N LEU A 62 -6.79 4.17 -3.69
CA LEU A 62 -5.57 4.96 -3.64
C LEU A 62 -4.72 4.62 -2.41
N LYS A 63 -5.33 4.48 -1.22
CA LYS A 63 -4.63 4.06 0.00
C LYS A 63 -3.90 2.75 -0.21
N ARG A 64 -4.60 1.74 -0.76
CA ARG A 64 -4.00 0.43 -1.05
C ARG A 64 -2.92 0.49 -2.12
N ALA A 65 -3.08 1.30 -3.16
CA ALA A 65 -2.04 1.49 -4.18
C ALA A 65 -0.77 2.12 -3.61
N ILE A 66 -0.90 3.17 -2.79
CA ILE A 66 0.23 3.83 -2.11
C ILE A 66 0.87 2.88 -1.08
N PHE A 67 0.05 2.14 -0.33
CA PHE A 67 0.56 1.16 0.63
C PHE A 67 1.38 0.06 -0.07
N ILE A 68 0.92 -0.48 -1.20
CA ILE A 68 1.67 -1.50 -1.95
C ILE A 68 3.01 -0.96 -2.45
N GLN A 69 3.09 0.29 -2.92
CA GLN A 69 4.36 0.91 -3.32
C GLN A 69 5.32 1.06 -2.14
N TRP A 70 4.79 1.53 -1.02
CA TRP A 70 5.54 1.67 0.22
C TRP A 70 6.07 0.30 0.68
N TYR A 71 5.20 -0.71 0.71
CA TYR A 71 5.54 -2.05 1.20
C TYR A 71 6.50 -2.79 0.27
N TRP A 72 6.39 -2.61 -1.05
CA TRP A 72 7.36 -3.11 -2.03
C TRP A 72 8.79 -2.63 -1.74
N THR A 73 8.90 -1.39 -1.25
CA THR A 73 10.18 -0.75 -0.96
C THR A 73 10.66 -1.08 0.45
N ALA A 74 9.74 -1.20 1.41
CA ALA A 74 10.05 -1.43 2.82
C ALA A 74 10.33 -2.90 3.16
N GLU A 75 9.69 -3.84 2.47
CA GLU A 75 9.73 -5.27 2.81
C GLU A 75 10.33 -6.11 1.67
N PRO A 76 11.33 -6.97 1.95
CA PRO A 76 11.88 -7.89 0.96
C PRO A 76 10.81 -8.73 0.25
N SER A 77 10.94 -8.88 -1.07
CA SER A 77 9.99 -9.60 -1.93
C SER A 77 9.73 -11.05 -1.52
N ILE A 78 10.69 -11.71 -0.87
CA ILE A 78 10.54 -13.07 -0.34
C ILE A 78 9.53 -13.18 0.81
N TYR A 79 9.18 -12.06 1.43
CA TYR A 79 8.19 -11.96 2.51
C TYR A 79 6.92 -11.27 2.03
N SER A 80 7.05 -10.17 1.28
CA SER A 80 5.90 -9.42 0.77
C SER A 80 5.23 -10.08 -0.45
N GLY A 81 5.96 -10.91 -1.20
CA GLY A 81 5.53 -11.40 -2.51
C GLY A 81 5.52 -10.34 -3.61
N ILE A 82 5.83 -9.09 -3.28
CA ILE A 82 5.87 -7.99 -4.25
C ILE A 82 7.24 -7.99 -4.89
N HIS A 83 7.34 -8.61 -6.08
CA HIS A 83 8.60 -8.65 -6.81
C HIS A 83 8.85 -7.34 -7.57
N ASP A 84 7.87 -6.89 -8.34
CA ASP A 84 7.98 -5.72 -9.19
C ASP A 84 6.63 -5.01 -9.35
N LEU A 85 6.67 -3.72 -9.69
CA LEU A 85 5.51 -2.87 -9.94
C LEU A 85 5.68 -2.15 -11.28
N SER A 86 4.57 -1.77 -11.93
CA SER A 86 4.66 -0.97 -13.14
C SER A 86 5.01 0.48 -12.80
N ASP A 87 6.15 0.99 -13.29
CA ASP A 87 6.55 2.42 -13.17
C ASP A 87 5.39 3.37 -13.50
N SER A 88 4.67 3.08 -14.59
CA SER A 88 3.52 3.90 -15.02
C SER A 88 2.39 3.93 -13.99
N ALA A 89 2.12 2.81 -13.33
CA ALA A 89 1.12 2.74 -12.26
C ALA A 89 1.65 3.39 -10.97
N VAL A 90 2.95 3.25 -10.70
CA VAL A 90 3.62 3.89 -9.56
C VAL A 90 3.44 5.41 -9.64
N ASP A 91 3.86 5.99 -10.76
CA ASP A 91 3.74 7.41 -11.05
C ASP A 91 2.30 7.90 -11.03
N GLN A 92 1.38 7.11 -11.59
CA GLN A 92 -0.03 7.48 -11.66
C GLN A 92 -0.69 7.55 -10.27
N ALA A 93 -0.36 6.63 -9.35
CA ALA A 93 -0.92 6.70 -8.00
C ALA A 93 -0.36 7.92 -7.23
N LEU A 94 0.93 8.22 -7.37
CA LEU A 94 1.53 9.41 -6.76
C LEU A 94 0.94 10.70 -7.33
N LEU A 95 0.68 10.76 -8.64
CA LEU A 95 -0.04 11.88 -9.26
C LEU A 95 -1.46 12.04 -8.71
N LEU A 96 -2.19 10.94 -8.47
CA LEU A 96 -3.53 10.99 -7.88
C LEU A 96 -3.50 11.46 -6.42
N LEU A 97 -2.49 11.03 -5.64
CA LEU A 97 -2.25 11.52 -4.29
C LEU A 97 -1.96 13.03 -4.30
N GLU A 98 -1.08 13.48 -5.20
CA GLU A 98 -0.76 14.90 -5.40
C GLU A 98 -2.02 15.73 -5.68
N GLN A 99 -2.88 15.28 -6.60
CA GLN A 99 -4.13 15.96 -6.95
C GLN A 99 -5.10 16.06 -5.76
N ARG A 100 -5.21 15.01 -4.95
CA ARG A 100 -6.06 15.01 -3.75
C ARG A 100 -5.51 15.92 -2.65
N LEU A 101 -4.19 15.95 -2.47
CA LEU A 101 -3.52 16.90 -1.56
C LEU A 101 -3.79 18.34 -1.98
N GLN A 102 -3.72 18.66 -3.28
CA GLN A 102 -3.99 20.00 -3.80
C GLN A 102 -5.45 20.44 -3.64
N THR A 103 -6.39 19.50 -3.76
CA THR A 103 -7.83 19.76 -3.64
C THR A 103 -8.36 19.59 -2.21
N ASN A 104 -7.50 19.19 -1.26
CA ASN A 104 -7.87 18.86 0.11
C ASN A 104 -8.98 17.77 0.18
N ASP A 105 -8.95 16.81 -0.75
CA ASP A 105 -9.90 15.69 -0.88
C ASP A 105 -9.27 14.37 -0.37
N LEU A 106 -8.86 14.39 0.90
CA LEU A 106 -8.36 13.24 1.63
C LEU A 106 -9.27 12.99 2.84
N ASP A 107 -9.65 11.73 3.03
CA ASP A 107 -10.31 11.27 4.26
C ASP A 107 -9.33 11.30 5.44
N GLN A 108 -9.87 11.15 6.65
CA GLN A 108 -9.10 11.18 7.91
C GLN A 108 -8.06 10.04 7.99
N GLU A 109 -8.22 8.96 7.22
CA GLU A 109 -7.27 7.85 7.23
C GLU A 109 -5.89 8.27 6.67
N TRP A 110 -5.84 9.30 5.82
CA TRP A 110 -4.56 9.82 5.33
C TRP A 110 -3.75 10.56 6.39
N ASP A 111 -4.41 11.12 7.41
CA ASP A 111 -3.75 11.92 8.46
C ASP A 111 -2.84 11.06 9.34
N TRP A 112 -3.05 9.75 9.39
CA TRP A 112 -2.18 8.81 10.11
C TRP A 112 -1.32 7.96 9.15
N MET A 113 -1.85 7.56 7.99
CA MET A 113 -1.14 6.68 7.07
C MET A 113 0.07 7.36 6.42
N LEU A 114 -0.05 8.61 5.99
CA LEU A 114 1.06 9.32 5.31
C LEU A 114 2.24 9.57 6.23
N PRO A 115 2.06 10.11 7.45
CA PRO A 115 3.20 10.31 8.34
C PRO A 115 3.89 8.99 8.71
N TRP A 116 3.14 7.91 8.92
CA TRP A 116 3.74 6.60 9.16
C TRP A 116 4.62 6.16 8.00
N CYS A 117 4.07 6.13 6.78
CA CYS A 117 4.82 5.73 5.59
C CYS A 117 6.05 6.64 5.36
N TYR A 118 5.88 7.95 5.52
CA TYR A 118 6.95 8.94 5.37
C TYR A 118 8.07 8.74 6.40
N SER A 119 7.73 8.41 7.65
CA SER A 119 8.73 8.19 8.70
C SER A 119 9.67 7.01 8.44
N ILE A 120 9.27 6.08 7.59
CA ILE A 120 10.05 4.89 7.22
C ILE A 120 10.73 5.09 5.85
N LEU A 121 10.03 5.69 4.88
CA LEU A 121 10.51 5.89 3.50
C LEU A 121 10.17 7.29 2.98
N GLU A 122 10.92 8.30 3.41
CA GLU A 122 10.70 9.69 2.99
C GLU A 122 10.82 9.88 1.47
N PHE A 123 11.79 9.23 0.83
CA PHE A 123 12.11 9.43 -0.59
C PHE A 123 10.97 9.02 -1.54
N MET A 124 10.07 8.12 -1.12
CA MET A 124 8.91 7.72 -1.92
C MET A 124 7.96 8.92 -2.16
N PHE A 125 8.02 9.93 -1.29
CA PHE A 125 7.12 11.08 -1.29
C PHE A 125 7.75 12.37 -1.82
N GLU A 126 8.97 12.35 -2.39
CA GLU A 126 9.65 13.56 -2.93
C GLU A 126 8.74 14.41 -3.84
N ARG A 127 7.89 13.75 -4.63
CA ARG A 127 6.92 14.41 -5.53
C ARG A 127 5.89 15.27 -4.78
N VAL A 128 5.44 14.80 -3.62
CA VAL A 128 4.32 15.40 -2.87
C VAL A 128 4.77 16.08 -1.59
N GLU A 129 6.03 15.93 -1.19
CA GLU A 129 6.55 16.40 0.09
C GLU A 129 6.30 17.90 0.28
N ASN A 130 6.43 18.71 -0.77
CA ASN A 130 6.28 20.17 -0.70
C ASN A 130 4.82 20.64 -0.80
N GLN A 131 3.85 19.73 -0.92
CA GLN A 131 2.43 20.09 -0.96
C GLN A 131 1.98 20.62 0.41
N PRO A 132 1.30 21.80 0.48
CA PRO A 132 0.92 22.39 1.76
C PRO A 132 0.09 21.47 2.66
N ARG A 133 -0.85 20.70 2.10
CA ARG A 133 -1.65 19.73 2.86
C ARG A 133 -0.78 18.59 3.41
N PHE A 134 0.20 18.13 2.64
CA PHE A 134 1.12 17.07 3.09
C PHE A 134 1.95 17.56 4.28
N GLN A 135 2.54 18.75 4.17
CA GLN A 135 3.28 19.39 5.26
C GLN A 135 2.43 19.64 6.50
N GLN A 136 1.15 20.03 6.34
CA GLN A 136 0.21 20.16 7.46
C GLN A 136 -0.04 18.83 8.17
N ILE A 137 -0.23 17.74 7.41
CA ILE A 137 -0.40 16.38 7.94
C ILE A 137 0.85 15.97 8.73
N LEU A 138 2.05 16.14 8.15
CA LEU A 138 3.31 15.81 8.82
C LEU A 138 3.55 16.64 10.08
N ALA A 139 3.24 17.94 10.06
CA ALA A 139 3.43 18.82 11.22
C ALA A 139 2.47 18.52 12.38
N ALA A 140 1.29 17.95 12.08
CA ALA A 140 0.32 17.56 13.08
C ALA A 140 0.60 16.18 13.71
N TYR A 141 1.46 15.37 13.08
CA TYR A 141 1.76 14.02 13.51
C TYR A 141 2.82 13.97 14.61
N SER A 142 2.54 13.26 15.70
CA SER A 142 3.55 12.80 16.65
C SER A 142 3.90 11.33 16.38
N VAL A 143 5.17 10.97 16.50
CA VAL A 143 5.65 9.59 16.36
C VAL A 143 5.05 8.64 17.43
N ASN A 144 4.36 9.15 18.43
CA ASN A 144 3.62 8.33 19.39
C ASN A 144 2.14 8.14 18.99
N ASP A 145 1.67 8.85 17.96
CA ASP A 145 0.26 8.83 17.53
C ASP A 145 -0.09 7.61 16.69
N TRP A 146 0.88 6.81 16.23
CA TRP A 146 0.57 5.54 15.56
C TRP A 146 -0.16 4.55 16.49
N GLN A 147 -0.01 4.73 17.81
CA GLN A 147 -0.72 3.95 18.83
C GLN A 147 -2.11 4.53 19.18
N ALA A 148 -2.40 5.76 18.78
CA ALA A 148 -3.75 6.29 18.94
C ALA A 148 -4.65 5.49 18.01
N GLU A 149 -5.73 4.91 18.55
CA GLU A 149 -6.66 4.06 17.81
C GLU A 149 -6.95 4.69 16.44
N PRO A 150 -6.40 4.12 15.36
CA PRO A 150 -6.62 4.71 14.06
C PRO A 150 -8.13 4.62 13.79
N VAL A 151 -8.72 5.69 13.25
CA VAL A 151 -10.13 5.72 12.87
C VAL A 151 -10.30 4.82 11.64
N LEU A 152 -10.19 3.52 11.86
CA LEU A 152 -10.16 2.54 10.79
C LEU A 152 -11.55 2.01 10.57
N GLN A 153 -11.93 1.98 9.30
CA GLN A 153 -12.93 1.01 8.88
C GLN A 153 -12.36 -0.41 9.07
N PRO A 154 -13.19 -1.46 9.06
CA PRO A 154 -12.74 -2.83 9.32
C PRO A 154 -11.52 -3.21 8.46
N LEU A 155 -10.45 -3.65 9.10
CA LEU A 155 -9.16 -3.96 8.47
C LEU A 155 -9.15 -5.32 7.78
N GLU A 156 -9.99 -6.24 8.21
CA GLU A 156 -9.97 -7.67 7.89
C GLU A 156 -10.26 -7.97 6.40
N GLN A 157 -10.58 -6.96 5.59
CA GLN A 157 -10.90 -7.07 4.17
C GLN A 157 -10.08 -6.11 3.29
N ARG A 158 -8.91 -5.70 3.79
CA ARG A 158 -8.05 -4.72 3.13
C ARG A 158 -6.75 -5.29 2.58
N GLY A 159 -6.71 -6.61 2.35
CA GLY A 159 -5.54 -7.29 1.81
C GLY A 159 -4.32 -7.12 2.73
N ILE A 160 -3.15 -6.99 2.13
CA ILE A 160 -1.89 -6.90 2.87
C ILE A 160 -1.77 -5.61 3.70
N MET A 161 -2.42 -4.54 3.25
CA MET A 161 -2.52 -3.31 4.03
C MET A 161 -3.25 -3.56 5.35
N GLY A 162 -4.37 -4.28 5.30
CA GLY A 162 -5.12 -4.64 6.50
C GLY A 162 -4.34 -5.53 7.46
N GLU A 163 -3.71 -6.58 6.93
CA GLU A 163 -2.88 -7.50 7.70
C GLU A 163 -1.69 -6.80 8.38
N TYR A 164 -1.01 -5.91 7.65
CA TYR A 164 0.09 -5.12 8.20
C TYR A 164 -0.38 -4.28 9.39
N TRP A 165 -1.47 -3.53 9.23
CA TRP A 165 -1.96 -2.67 10.31
C TRP A 165 -2.47 -3.47 11.52
N LEU A 166 -3.14 -4.60 11.29
CA LEU A 166 -3.53 -5.50 12.39
C LEU A 166 -2.30 -6.00 13.15
N SER A 167 -1.22 -6.38 12.45
CA SER A 167 0.01 -6.87 13.08
C SER A 167 0.75 -5.82 13.93
N MET A 168 0.48 -4.54 13.71
CA MET A 168 1.04 -3.43 14.49
C MET A 168 0.23 -3.14 15.77
N MET A 169 -1.01 -3.63 15.86
CA MET A 169 -1.94 -3.37 16.97
C MET A 169 -2.05 -4.52 17.98
N ASP A 170 -1.54 -5.70 17.63
CA ASP A 170 -1.40 -6.85 18.52
C ASP A 170 -0.17 -6.72 19.46
#